data_AF-A0A959FW15-F1
#
_entry.id   AF-A0A959FW15-F1
#
_cell.length_a   1.000
_cell.length_b   1.000
_cell.length_c   1.000
_cell.angle_alpha   90.00
_cell.angle_beta   90.00
_cell.angle_gamma   90.00
#
_symmetry.space_group_name_H-M   'P 1'
#
loop_
_entity.id
_entity.type
_entity.pdbx_description
1 polymer ?
#
loop_
_entity_poly.entity_id
_entity_poly.type
_entity_poly.pdbx_seq_one_letter_code
_entity_poly.pdbx_strand_id
1 'polypeptide(L)'
;MELTTLDWGFVFGFFAISLGLGLAVWRKSNKSYTEYFLSGRNMPWWLLGVSMVATTFSADTPNLVTDIVRNNGVAGNWAWWAFLLT
;
A
#
# COMPACT_ATOMS: atom_id res chain seq x y z
N MET A 1 -14.98 13.24 17.24
CA MET A 1 -14.85 13.77 15.87
C MET A 1 -16.07 13.30 15.11
N GLU A 2 -16.86 14.23 14.57
CA GLU A 2 -17.98 13.86 13.69
C GLU A 2 -17.46 13.79 12.25
N LEU A 3 -17.71 12.68 11.57
CA LEU A 3 -17.34 12.52 10.17
C LEU A 3 -18.36 13.22 9.30
N THR A 4 -17.89 14.05 8.38
CA THR A 4 -18.74 14.72 7.42
C THR A 4 -19.23 13.74 6.35
N THR A 5 -20.31 14.09 5.65
CA THR A 5 -20.80 13.30 4.51
C THR A 5 -19.73 13.14 3.42
N LEU A 6 -18.86 14.13 3.27
CA LEU A 6 -17.76 14.10 2.31
C LEU A 6 -16.69 13.07 2.70
N ASP A 7 -16.39 12.91 3.99
CA ASP A 7 -15.45 11.90 4.48
C ASP A 7 -15.95 10.48 4.18
N TRP A 8 -17.23 10.23 4.44
CA TRP A 8 -17.88 8.96 4.07
C TRP A 8 -17.83 8.72 2.56
N GLY A 9 -17.98 9.77 1.75
CA GLY A 9 -17.80 9.71 0.31
C GLY A 9 -16.43 9.16 -0.10
N PHE A 10 -15.35 9.62 0.55
CA PHE A 10 -14.00 9.10 0.30
C PHE A 10 -13.83 7.65 0.75
N VAL A 11 -14.38 7.27 1.92
CA VAL A 11 -14.32 5.89 2.41
C VAL A 11 -15.00 4.93 1.44
N PHE A 12 -16.23 5.22 1.03
CA PHE A 12 -16.95 4.38 0.07
C PHE A 12 -16.30 4.39 -1.31
N GLY A 13 -15.80 5.55 -1.77
CA GLY A 13 -15.07 5.69 -3.03
C GLY A 13 -13.82 4.80 -3.06
N PHE A 14 -13.05 4.77 -1.98
CA PHE A 14 -11.87 3.91 -1.85
C PHE A 14 -12.24 2.43 -2.05
N PHE A 15 -13.22 1.92 -1.29
CA PHE A 15 -13.63 0.52 -1.40
C PHE A 15 -14.23 0.18 -2.77
N ALA A 16 -15.01 1.09 -3.36
CA ALA A 16 -15.59 0.90 -4.68
C ALA A 16 -14.50 0.79 -5.76
N ILE A 17 -13.48 1.65 -5.72
CA ILE A 17 -12.34 1.61 -6.64
C ILE A 17 -11.53 0.32 -6.44
N SER A 18 -11.19 -0.03 -5.20
CA SER A 18 -10.43 -1.25 -4.90
C SER A 18 -11.15 -2.51 -5.39
N LEU A 19 -12.45 -2.62 -5.13
CA LEU A 19 -13.26 -3.75 -5.61
C LEU A 19 -13.38 -3.73 -7.13
N GLY A 20 -13.60 -2.55 -7.73
CA GLY A 20 -13.70 -2.37 -9.17
C GLY A 20 -12.44 -2.84 -9.91
N LEU A 21 -11.25 -2.51 -9.40
CA LEU A 21 -9.99 -2.99 -9.95
C LEU A 21 -9.86 -4.52 -9.84
N GLY A 22 -10.23 -5.10 -8.70
CA GLY A 22 -10.23 -6.55 -8.51
C GLY A 22 -11.14 -7.27 -9.51
N LEU A 23 -12.37 -6.79 -9.69
CA LEU A 23 -13.33 -7.35 -10.65
C LEU A 23 -12.86 -7.19 -12.10
N ALA A 24 -12.24 -6.06 -12.44
CA ALA A 24 -11.71 -5.81 -13.79
C ALA A 24 -10.59 -6.79 -14.17
N VAL A 25 -9.72 -7.14 -13.22
CA VAL A 25 -8.55 -7.99 -13.47
C VAL A 25 -8.83 -9.49 -13.24
N TRP A 26 -9.89 -9.84 -12.49
CA TRP A 26 -10.20 -11.22 -12.11
C TRP A 26 -10.24 -12.21 -13.29
N ARG A 27 -10.87 -11.84 -14.42
CA ARG A 27 -10.93 -12.71 -15.61
C ARG A 27 -9.55 -13.03 -16.21
N LYS A 28 -8.57 -12.13 -16.06
CA LYS A 28 -7.21 -12.34 -16.54
C LYS A 28 -6.44 -13.25 -15.58
N SER A 29 -6.55 -13.00 -14.29
CA SER A 29 -5.86 -13.79 -13.25
C SER A 29 -6.34 -15.23 -13.18
N ASN A 30 -7.59 -15.52 -13.57
CA ASN A 30 -8.15 -16.88 -13.54
C ASN A 30 -7.72 -17.79 -14.71
N LYS A 31 -6.88 -17.32 -15.64
CA LYS A 31 -6.49 -18.09 -16.83
C LYS A 31 -5.41 -19.15 -16.57
N SER A 32 -4.49 -18.90 -15.65
CA SER A 32 -3.34 -19.77 -15.36
C SER A 32 -2.61 -19.34 -14.08
N TYR A 33 -1.92 -20.27 -13.42
CA TYR A 33 -1.00 -19.98 -12.31
C TYR A 33 0.02 -18.89 -12.66
N THR A 34 0.52 -18.86 -13.90
CA THR A 34 1.48 -17.85 -14.35
C THR A 34 0.86 -16.45 -14.44
N GLU A 35 -0.43 -16.35 -14.81
CA GLU A 35 -1.13 -15.07 -14.82
C GLU A 35 -1.49 -14.62 -13.40
N TYR A 36 -1.84 -15.57 -12.52
CA TYR A 36 -2.17 -15.26 -11.13
C TYR A 36 -0.96 -14.79 -10.31
N PHE A 37 0.16 -15.53 -10.34
CA PHE A 37 1.33 -15.24 -9.49
C PHE A 37 2.36 -14.33 -10.16
N LEU A 38 2.53 -14.43 -11.47
CA LEU A 38 3.59 -13.71 -12.19
C LEU A 38 3.04 -12.59 -13.06
N SER A 39 1.72 -12.42 -13.18
CA SER A 39 1.07 -11.48 -14.11
C SER A 39 1.65 -11.58 -15.53
N GLY A 40 1.90 -12.81 -15.99
CA GLY A 40 2.48 -13.07 -17.31
C GLY A 40 3.91 -12.55 -17.48
N ARG A 41 4.62 -12.24 -16.39
CA ARG A 41 5.99 -11.69 -16.36
C ARG A 41 6.15 -10.37 -17.13
N ASN A 42 5.07 -9.63 -17.33
CA ASN A 42 5.05 -8.41 -18.13
C ASN A 42 4.77 -7.15 -17.29
N MET A 43 5.02 -7.21 -15.98
CA MET A 43 4.88 -6.03 -15.13
C MET A 43 6.12 -5.12 -15.25
N PRO A 44 5.94 -3.81 -15.45
CA PRO A 44 7.08 -2.90 -15.48
C PRO A 44 7.70 -2.79 -14.08
N TRP A 45 9.02 -2.61 -14.03
CA TRP A 45 9.80 -2.62 -12.79
C TRP A 45 9.31 -1.60 -11.76
N TRP A 46 8.83 -0.42 -12.19
CA TRP A 46 8.35 0.62 -11.29
C TRP A 46 7.07 0.19 -10.57
N LEU A 47 6.18 -0.55 -11.24
CA LEU A 47 4.95 -1.06 -10.65
C LEU A 47 5.26 -2.12 -9.60
N LEU A 48 6.23 -2.98 -9.88
CA LEU A 48 6.75 -3.95 -8.92
C LEU A 48 7.38 -3.25 -7.71
N GLY A 49 8.21 -2.23 -7.93
CA GLY A 49 8.83 -1.45 -6.85
C GLY A 49 7.80 -0.78 -5.95
N VAL A 50 6.80 -0.11 -6.53
CA VAL A 50 5.71 0.52 -5.77
C VAL A 50 4.91 -0.53 -5.00
N SER A 51 4.60 -1.68 -5.61
CA SER A 51 3.89 -2.77 -4.94
C SER A 51 4.65 -3.32 -3.74
N MET A 52 5.97 -3.49 -3.86
CA MET A 52 6.82 -3.98 -2.77
C MET A 52 6.80 -3.00 -1.59
N VAL A 53 7.02 -1.70 -1.85
CA VAL A 53 6.98 -0.66 -0.81
C VAL A 53 5.59 -0.53 -0.18
N ALA A 54 4.53 -0.59 -0.99
CA ALA A 54 3.16 -0.55 -0.48
C ALA A 54 2.83 -1.74 0.43
N THR A 55 3.38 -2.93 0.14
CA THR A 55 3.15 -4.14 0.96
C THR A 55 3.83 -4.06 2.32
N THR A 56 4.97 -3.38 2.42
CA THR A 56 5.69 -3.18 3.68
C THR A 56 5.16 -2.00 4.49
N PHE A 57 4.30 -1.16 3.90
CA PHE A 57 3.78 0.05 4.53
C PHE A 57 2.35 -0.21 5.03
N SER A 58 2.22 -0.59 6.31
CA SER A 58 0.92 -0.83 6.94
C SER A 58 0.31 0.45 7.50
N ALA A 59 -0.92 0.37 7.98
CA ALA A 59 -1.61 1.50 8.64
C ALA A 59 -0.87 2.02 9.88
N ASP A 60 -0.06 1.19 10.54
CA ASP A 60 0.66 1.56 11.76
C ASP A 60 1.95 2.34 11.48
N THR A 61 2.51 2.19 10.27
CA THR A 61 3.79 2.79 9.91
C THR A 61 3.77 4.33 9.99
N PRO A 62 2.77 5.06 9.45
CA PRO A 62 2.68 6.51 9.64
C PRO A 62 2.57 6.93 11.10
N ASN A 63 1.85 6.17 11.93
CA ASN A 63 1.70 6.48 13.36
C ASN A 63 3.06 6.37 14.07
N LEU A 64 3.83 5.33 13.77
CA LEU A 64 5.19 5.17 14.28
C LEU A 64 6.11 6.31 13.81
N VAL A 65 6.10 6.62 12.51
CA VAL A 65 6.95 7.69 11.94
C VAL A 65 6.61 9.04 12.56
N THR A 66 5.32 9.37 12.69
CA THR A 66 4.88 10.64 13.26
C THR A 66 5.26 10.76 14.73
N ASP A 67 5.17 9.68 15.52
CA ASP A 67 5.63 9.67 16.91
C ASP A 67 7.16 9.82 17.02
N ILE A 68 7.93 9.10 16.19
CA ILE A 68 9.40 9.25 16.13
C ILE A 68 9.79 10.69 15.80
N VAL A 69 9.16 11.29 14.78
CA VAL A 69 9.45 12.68 14.38
C VAL A 69 9.02 13.67 15.46
N ARG A 70 7.90 13.42 16.13
CA ARG A 70 7.41 14.27 17.22
C ARG A 70 8.38 14.28 18.42
N ASN A 71 8.95 13.13 18.77
CA ASN A 71 9.79 12.97 19.94
C ASN A 71 11.28 13.23 19.67
N ASN A 72 11.79 12.82 18.51
CA ASN A 72 13.23 12.82 18.18
C ASN A 72 13.58 13.68 16.95
N GLY A 73 12.61 14.41 16.38
CA GLY A 73 12.77 15.17 15.16
C GLY A 73 12.91 14.30 13.91
N VAL A 74 13.08 14.94 12.74
CA VAL A 74 13.20 14.24 11.45
C VAL A 74 14.39 13.27 11.43
N ALA A 75 15.46 13.57 12.19
CA ALA A 75 16.62 12.70 12.33
C ALA A 75 16.29 11.35 13.02
N GLY A 76 15.21 11.26 13.81
CA GLY A 76 14.78 9.99 14.40
C GLY A 76 14.44 8.92 13.36
N ASN A 77 14.05 9.32 12.14
CA ASN A 77 13.78 8.39 11.05
C ASN A 77 15.02 7.64 10.54
N TRP A 78 16.23 7.99 10.97
CA TRP A 78 17.41 7.17 10.68
C TRP A 78 17.35 5.78 11.33
N ALA A 79 16.49 5.56 12.33
CA ALA A 79 16.23 4.25 12.93
C ALA A 79 15.76 3.20 11.91
N TRP A 80 15.10 3.61 10.82
CA TRP A 80 14.67 2.70 9.76
C TRP A 80 15.82 1.93 9.10
N TRP A 81 17.03 2.51 9.08
CA TRP A 81 18.22 1.86 8.53
C TRP A 81 18.70 0.69 9.40
N ALA A 82 18.37 0.66 10.69
CA ALA A 82 18.68 -0.47 11.56
C ALA A 82 17.87 -1.72 11.15
N PHE A 83 16.59 -1.55 10.80
CA PHE A 83 15.73 -2.65 10.33
C PHE A 83 16.15 -3.25 8.98
N LEU A 84 17.05 -2.58 8.24
CA LEU A 84 17.65 -3.12 7.02
C LEU A 84 18.80 -4.10 7.33
N LEU A 85 19.42 -3.99 8.50
CA LEU A 85 20.63 -4.72 8.88
C LEU A 85 20.41 -5.79 9.97
N THR A 86 19.22 -5.82 10.58
CA THR A 86 18.82 -6.77 11.63
C THR A 86 17.63 -7.60 11.17
#